data_AF-A0A9D7E5P1-F1
#
_entry.id   AF-A0A9D7E5P1-F1
#
_cell.length_a   1.000
_cell.length_b   1.000
_cell.length_c   1.000
_cell.angle_alpha   90.00
_cell.angle_beta   90.00
_cell.angle_gamma   90.00
#
_symmetry.space_group_name_H-M   'P 1'
#
loop_
_entity.id
_entity.type
_entity.pdbx_description
1 polymer ?
#
loop_
_entity_poly.entity_id
_entity_poly.type
_entity_poly.pdbx_seq_one_letter_code
_entity_poly.pdbx_strand_id
1 'polypeptide(L)'
;MVREPSNRANLELVTIYEISKILSSSLDLSKTFHEVLNLLAAHLEIRRGLVILKHEDGALHLFSAVGLSRDEYDRGTYQLGEGIIGRILRAGMAVVVPDLAQEPLFLNRTGALDEKADAAVALIGVPIKAGGDKVGVLAIDRLAREHGRGFDDDVRFLSMVSNLLGQALSLQRNVTEERAQLVQVARRTSGEARGSLSLDNVVGKSPRMQEVFAEVLQAAPSRATVLLRGESGTGKEVIARAVHFHSLRKDAPFVKLNCAALSETLLESELFGHEKGAFTGAIAERKGRFELAHSGTLFLDEIGDISPAFQAKLLRVIQEREFERVGGTRPIKVDVRLVFATNRDLEKAVSMGEFRADLYYRINVVGIFLPPLRERREDIPALVGYFLSRFNKDNARRVKMSPEALILLTNCFWPGNVRELENCIERTATMNKGDLIRSLNFPCSHDRCLTRTLHEPASLETQFVPLDSVVREAPSRPVEPPNPVAAGATHDGSNHPVNDDMPETERDRLVWAMEQCGWVQAKAARLLNITPRQIGYALQKYNIEVRKF
;
A
#
# COMPACT_ATOMS: atom_id res chain seq x y z
N MET A 1 1.84 -42.33 -40.74
CA MET A 1 2.48 -43.08 -39.65
C MET A 1 1.50 -43.14 -38.48
N VAL A 2 1.14 -44.34 -38.01
CA VAL A 2 0.28 -44.49 -36.82
C VAL A 2 1.17 -44.35 -35.59
N ARG A 3 0.94 -43.33 -34.75
CA ARG A 3 1.60 -43.23 -33.43
C ARG A 3 1.07 -44.37 -32.55
N GLU A 4 1.98 -45.14 -31.95
CA GLU A 4 1.62 -46.26 -31.09
C GLU A 4 0.79 -45.82 -29.86
N PRO A 5 -0.23 -46.60 -29.45
CA PRO A 5 -1.13 -46.23 -28.34
C PRO A 5 -0.39 -46.04 -27.01
N SER A 6 0.73 -46.77 -26.78
CA SER A 6 1.54 -46.69 -25.56
C SER A 6 2.14 -45.30 -25.30
N ASN A 7 2.43 -44.53 -26.36
CA ASN A 7 2.98 -43.17 -26.20
C ASN A 7 1.87 -42.16 -25.83
N ARG A 8 0.62 -42.41 -26.27
CA ARG A 8 -0.53 -41.54 -25.99
C ARG A 8 -0.98 -41.62 -24.54
N ALA A 9 -1.11 -42.83 -23.99
CA ALA A 9 -1.51 -43.02 -22.59
C ALA A 9 -0.53 -42.34 -21.63
N ASN A 10 0.78 -42.36 -21.94
CA ASN A 10 1.79 -41.61 -21.21
C ASN A 10 1.59 -40.09 -21.32
N LEU A 11 1.31 -39.54 -22.50
CA LEU A 11 1.04 -38.11 -22.66
C LEU A 11 -0.20 -37.67 -21.88
N GLU A 12 -1.28 -38.45 -21.90
CA GLU A 12 -2.51 -38.18 -21.15
C GLU A 12 -2.25 -38.22 -19.63
N LEU A 13 -1.51 -39.22 -19.12
CA LEU A 13 -1.09 -39.29 -17.71
C LEU A 13 -0.20 -38.11 -17.29
N VAL A 14 0.78 -37.73 -18.10
CA VAL A 14 1.64 -36.55 -17.85
C VAL A 14 0.81 -35.26 -17.83
N THR A 15 -0.17 -35.14 -18.73
CA THR A 15 -1.07 -33.97 -18.79
C THR A 15 -1.91 -33.87 -17.51
N ILE A 16 -2.50 -34.98 -17.04
CA ILE A 16 -3.26 -35.03 -15.78
C ILE A 16 -2.38 -34.65 -14.59
N TYR A 17 -1.13 -35.12 -14.55
CA TYR A 17 -0.18 -34.79 -13.50
C TYR A 17 0.15 -33.28 -13.46
N GLU A 18 0.45 -32.65 -14.61
CA GLU A 18 0.70 -31.21 -14.64
C GLU A 18 -0.56 -30.37 -14.36
N ILE A 19 -1.75 -30.81 -14.79
CA ILE A 19 -3.04 -30.21 -14.37
C ILE A 19 -3.18 -30.25 -12.84
N SER A 20 -2.85 -31.38 -12.19
CA SER A 20 -2.95 -31.50 -10.73
C SER A 20 -2.00 -30.55 -9.97
N LYS A 21 -0.80 -30.29 -10.52
CA LYS A 21 0.14 -29.28 -10.00
C LYS A 21 -0.42 -27.87 -10.14
N ILE A 22 -0.91 -27.50 -11.33
CA ILE A 22 -1.49 -26.17 -11.59
C ILE A 22 -2.61 -25.89 -10.57
N LEU A 23 -3.56 -26.82 -10.42
CA LEU A 23 -4.70 -26.69 -9.52
C LEU A 23 -4.34 -26.71 -8.02
N SER A 24 -3.17 -27.25 -7.64
CA SER A 24 -2.68 -27.23 -6.26
C SER A 24 -1.79 -26.02 -5.93
N SER A 25 -1.33 -25.27 -6.94
CA SER A 25 -0.37 -24.17 -6.77
C SER A 25 -0.98 -22.84 -6.32
N SER A 26 -2.27 -22.62 -6.59
CA SER A 26 -2.96 -21.34 -6.36
C SER A 26 -4.46 -21.54 -6.14
N LEU A 27 -5.07 -20.66 -5.34
CA LEU A 27 -6.52 -20.58 -5.13
C LEU A 27 -7.23 -19.62 -6.11
N ASP A 28 -6.47 -18.97 -7.02
CA ASP A 28 -7.03 -18.20 -8.13
C ASP A 28 -7.56 -19.15 -9.21
N LEU A 29 -8.85 -19.47 -9.14
CA LEU A 29 -9.51 -20.34 -10.10
C LEU A 29 -9.56 -19.76 -11.52
N SER A 30 -9.67 -18.45 -11.67
CA SER A 30 -9.74 -17.82 -13.01
C SER A 30 -8.42 -18.03 -13.75
N LYS A 31 -7.30 -17.82 -13.06
CA LYS A 31 -5.95 -18.04 -13.61
C LYS A 31 -5.65 -19.53 -13.81
N THR A 32 -5.85 -20.36 -12.79
CA THR A 32 -5.51 -21.80 -12.87
C THR A 32 -6.34 -22.55 -13.91
N PHE A 33 -7.63 -22.21 -14.08
CA PHE A 33 -8.44 -22.84 -15.13
C PHE A 33 -8.00 -22.43 -16.53
N HIS A 34 -7.55 -21.18 -16.71
CA HIS A 34 -6.98 -20.72 -17.98
C HIS A 34 -5.65 -21.44 -18.29
N GLU A 35 -4.78 -21.64 -17.30
CA GLU A 35 -3.55 -22.42 -17.45
C GLU A 35 -3.84 -23.90 -17.80
N VAL A 36 -4.84 -24.53 -17.17
CA VAL A 36 -5.31 -25.88 -17.53
C VAL A 36 -5.81 -25.92 -18.99
N LEU A 37 -6.63 -24.96 -19.43
CA LEU A 37 -7.11 -24.92 -20.81
C LEU A 37 -5.97 -24.74 -21.83
N ASN A 38 -4.95 -23.94 -21.52
CA ASN A 38 -3.77 -23.78 -22.37
C ASN A 38 -2.96 -25.08 -22.46
N LEU A 39 -2.81 -25.81 -21.36
CA LEU A 39 -2.14 -27.11 -21.34
C LEU A 39 -2.92 -28.17 -22.16
N LEU A 40 -4.26 -28.16 -22.09
CA LEU A 40 -5.10 -28.98 -22.97
C LEU A 40 -4.91 -28.61 -24.45
N ALA A 41 -4.87 -27.31 -24.78
CA ALA A 41 -4.60 -26.83 -26.14
C ALA A 41 -3.26 -27.34 -26.68
N ALA A 42 -2.20 -27.25 -25.88
CA ALA A 42 -0.87 -27.71 -26.26
C ALA A 42 -0.78 -29.23 -26.47
N HIS A 43 -1.50 -30.04 -25.69
CA HIS A 43 -1.33 -31.51 -25.66
C HIS A 43 -2.40 -32.31 -26.43
N LEU A 44 -3.56 -31.72 -26.71
CA LEU A 44 -4.69 -32.41 -27.37
C LEU A 44 -5.04 -31.87 -28.77
N GLU A 45 -4.27 -30.92 -29.30
CA GLU A 45 -4.54 -30.28 -30.61
C GLU A 45 -5.96 -29.66 -30.67
N ILE A 46 -6.50 -29.23 -29.53
CA ILE A 46 -7.81 -28.56 -29.48
C ILE A 46 -7.69 -27.13 -29.98
N ARG A 47 -8.64 -26.73 -30.82
CA ARG A 47 -8.71 -25.38 -31.39
C ARG A 47 -9.23 -24.37 -30.37
N ARG A 48 -10.19 -24.81 -29.55
CA ARG A 48 -10.79 -24.02 -28.46
C ARG A 48 -11.04 -24.90 -27.25
N GLY A 49 -10.94 -24.30 -26.07
CA GLY A 49 -11.32 -24.90 -24.80
C GLY A 49 -12.09 -23.88 -23.97
N LEU A 50 -13.19 -24.30 -23.36
CA LEU A 50 -14.14 -23.46 -22.65
C LEU A 50 -14.49 -24.11 -21.31
N VAL A 51 -14.41 -23.35 -20.21
CA VAL A 51 -15.06 -23.70 -18.94
C VAL A 51 -16.23 -22.74 -18.73
N ILE A 52 -17.43 -23.32 -18.68
CA ILE A 52 -18.68 -22.61 -18.42
C ILE A 52 -19.16 -23.02 -17.03
N LEU A 53 -19.39 -22.08 -16.12
CA LEU A 53 -19.89 -22.36 -14.76
C LEU A 53 -21.30 -21.81 -14.57
N LYS A 54 -22.06 -22.45 -13.68
CA LYS A 54 -23.37 -21.97 -13.24
C LYS A 54 -23.19 -20.83 -12.23
N HIS A 55 -23.84 -19.70 -12.49
CA HIS A 55 -23.88 -18.52 -11.63
C HIS A 55 -25.09 -18.53 -10.68
N GLU A 56 -25.15 -17.61 -9.71
CA GLU A 56 -26.17 -17.61 -8.64
C GLU A 56 -27.59 -17.33 -9.15
N ASP A 57 -27.72 -16.53 -10.20
CA ASP A 57 -28.96 -16.27 -10.95
C ASP A 57 -29.49 -17.50 -11.74
N GLY A 58 -28.72 -18.58 -11.79
CA GLY A 58 -29.06 -19.80 -12.51
C GLY A 58 -28.64 -19.82 -13.99
N ALA A 59 -28.07 -18.73 -14.51
CA ALA A 59 -27.49 -18.68 -15.85
C ALA A 59 -26.10 -19.34 -15.89
N LEU A 60 -25.64 -19.63 -17.11
CA LEU A 60 -24.35 -20.27 -17.38
C LEU A 60 -23.43 -19.27 -18.07
N HIS A 61 -22.33 -18.94 -17.41
CA HIS A 61 -21.38 -17.93 -17.86
C HIS A 61 -20.03 -18.57 -18.18
N LEU A 62 -19.38 -18.06 -19.22
CA LEU A 62 -18.00 -18.37 -19.52
C LEU A 62 -17.11 -17.87 -18.36
N PHE A 63 -16.40 -18.82 -17.74
CA PHE A 63 -15.51 -18.60 -16.60
C PHE A 63 -14.04 -18.60 -17.01
N SER A 64 -13.70 -19.38 -18.05
CA SER A 64 -12.39 -19.34 -18.69
C SER A 64 -12.47 -19.88 -20.11
N ALA A 65 -11.64 -19.35 -21.01
CA ALA A 65 -11.54 -19.82 -22.40
C ALA A 65 -10.11 -19.73 -22.92
N VAL A 66 -9.82 -20.54 -23.95
CA VAL A 66 -8.66 -20.46 -24.83
C VAL A 66 -9.15 -20.62 -26.28
N GLY A 67 -8.59 -19.85 -27.20
CA GLY A 67 -8.99 -19.85 -28.62
C GLY A 67 -10.21 -18.98 -28.94
N LEU A 68 -10.53 -17.99 -28.09
CA LEU A 68 -11.52 -16.95 -28.35
C LEU A 68 -10.85 -15.56 -28.26
N SER A 69 -11.34 -14.61 -29.06
CA SER A 69 -11.11 -13.18 -28.85
C SER A 69 -11.99 -12.64 -27.71
N ARG A 70 -11.71 -11.41 -27.28
CA ARG A 70 -12.41 -10.77 -26.15
C ARG A 70 -13.91 -10.57 -26.40
N ASP A 71 -14.26 -10.11 -27.59
CA ASP A 71 -15.66 -9.85 -27.96
C ASP A 71 -16.46 -11.16 -28.15
N GLU A 72 -15.78 -12.28 -28.45
CA GLU A 72 -16.39 -13.62 -28.50
C GLU A 72 -16.59 -14.22 -27.10
N TYR A 73 -15.69 -13.89 -26.16
CA TYR A 73 -15.79 -14.29 -24.76
C TYR A 73 -16.99 -13.63 -24.08
N ASP A 74 -17.13 -12.30 -24.20
CA ASP A 74 -18.16 -11.52 -23.50
C ASP A 74 -19.59 -11.83 -23.99
N ARG A 75 -19.76 -12.36 -25.20
CA ARG A 75 -21.06 -12.83 -25.74
C ARG A 75 -21.49 -14.20 -25.21
N GLY A 76 -20.61 -14.95 -24.56
CA GLY A 76 -20.76 -16.35 -24.21
C GLY A 76 -21.64 -16.67 -22.99
N THR A 77 -22.94 -16.41 -23.08
CA THR A 77 -23.93 -16.73 -22.03
C THR A 77 -24.99 -17.74 -22.51
N TYR A 78 -25.45 -18.62 -21.61
CA TYR A 78 -26.41 -19.70 -21.90
C TYR A 78 -27.35 -19.93 -20.71
N GLN A 79 -28.54 -20.49 -20.95
CA GLN A 79 -29.47 -20.93 -19.91
C GLN A 79 -29.44 -22.45 -19.67
N LEU A 80 -29.95 -22.89 -18.51
CA LEU A 80 -30.02 -24.31 -18.16
C LEU A 80 -30.98 -25.07 -19.12
N GLY A 81 -30.48 -26.13 -19.77
CA GLY A 81 -31.21 -26.87 -20.80
C GLY A 81 -31.22 -26.24 -22.19
N GLU A 82 -30.63 -25.05 -22.37
CA GLU A 82 -30.51 -24.35 -23.65
C GLU A 82 -29.30 -24.86 -24.46
N GLY A 83 -29.50 -25.11 -25.76
CA GLY A 83 -28.46 -25.62 -26.66
C GLY A 83 -27.76 -26.89 -26.15
N ILE A 84 -26.54 -27.14 -26.64
CA ILE A 84 -25.75 -28.31 -26.23
C ILE A 84 -25.22 -28.15 -24.79
N ILE A 85 -24.64 -26.99 -24.45
CA ILE A 85 -24.02 -26.72 -23.14
C ILE A 85 -25.04 -26.82 -21.99
N GLY A 86 -26.20 -26.18 -22.12
CA GLY A 86 -27.25 -26.25 -21.12
C GLY A 86 -27.83 -27.66 -20.95
N ARG A 87 -27.88 -28.46 -22.03
CA ARG A 87 -28.29 -29.87 -21.98
C ARG A 87 -27.26 -30.77 -21.31
N ILE A 88 -25.96 -30.60 -21.58
CA ILE A 88 -24.88 -31.33 -20.87
C ILE A 88 -25.02 -31.12 -19.37
N LEU A 89 -25.20 -29.87 -18.92
CA LEU A 89 -25.35 -29.58 -17.50
C LEU A 89 -26.65 -30.17 -16.91
N ARG A 90 -27.80 -30.01 -17.60
CA ARG A 90 -29.07 -30.58 -17.14
C ARG A 90 -29.01 -32.11 -17.01
N ALA A 91 -28.53 -32.79 -18.05
CA ALA A 91 -28.39 -34.24 -18.08
C ALA A 91 -27.32 -34.73 -17.09
N GLY A 92 -26.15 -34.08 -17.03
CA GLY A 92 -24.99 -34.55 -16.26
C GLY A 92 -24.24 -35.70 -16.93
N MET A 93 -24.37 -35.79 -18.27
CA MET A 93 -23.74 -36.76 -19.16
C MET A 93 -22.88 -36.04 -20.20
N ALA A 94 -21.81 -36.67 -20.66
CA ALA A 94 -20.98 -36.14 -21.74
C ALA A 94 -21.76 -36.14 -23.07
N VAL A 95 -21.44 -35.19 -23.95
CA VAL A 95 -21.99 -35.09 -25.31
C VAL A 95 -20.85 -34.91 -26.29
N VAL A 96 -20.93 -35.62 -27.41
CA VAL A 96 -20.05 -35.51 -28.56
C VAL A 96 -20.92 -35.09 -29.74
N VAL A 97 -20.54 -34.02 -30.43
CA VAL A 97 -21.12 -33.63 -31.72
C VAL A 97 -20.01 -33.74 -32.76
N PRO A 98 -20.04 -34.76 -33.65
CA PRO A 98 -18.95 -35.00 -34.59
C PRO A 98 -18.76 -33.90 -35.64
N ASP A 99 -19.82 -33.17 -35.98
CA ASP A 99 -19.78 -32.01 -36.88
C ASP A 99 -20.79 -30.95 -36.41
N LEU A 100 -20.28 -29.86 -35.83
CA LEU A 100 -21.07 -28.72 -35.34
C LEU A 100 -21.91 -28.05 -36.43
N ALA A 101 -21.48 -28.09 -37.69
CA ALA A 101 -22.21 -27.48 -38.80
C ALA A 101 -23.53 -28.21 -39.15
N GLN A 102 -23.68 -29.45 -38.65
CA GLN A 102 -24.86 -30.30 -38.90
C GLN A 102 -25.78 -30.44 -37.67
N GLU A 103 -25.47 -29.78 -36.55
CA GLU A 103 -26.20 -29.93 -35.28
C GLU A 103 -27.22 -28.79 -35.04
N PRO A 104 -28.54 -29.04 -35.16
CA PRO A 104 -29.56 -28.00 -35.03
C PRO A 104 -29.64 -27.34 -33.64
N LEU A 105 -29.02 -27.93 -32.62
CA LEU A 105 -28.98 -27.41 -31.26
C LEU A 105 -27.72 -26.56 -30.96
N PHE A 106 -26.84 -26.36 -31.95
CA PHE A 106 -25.69 -25.47 -31.81
C PHE A 106 -26.12 -24.01 -32.00
N LEU A 107 -25.89 -23.19 -30.96
CA LEU A 107 -26.37 -21.79 -30.92
C LEU A 107 -25.34 -20.75 -31.38
N ASN A 108 -24.09 -21.16 -31.64
CA ASN A 108 -22.94 -20.30 -31.99
C ASN A 108 -22.84 -18.98 -31.16
N ARG A 109 -23.17 -19.02 -29.85
CA ARG A 109 -23.33 -17.82 -29.00
C ARG A 109 -22.09 -16.93 -28.93
N THR A 110 -20.90 -17.52 -28.99
CA THR A 110 -19.62 -16.79 -29.02
C THR A 110 -19.38 -16.11 -30.37
N GLY A 111 -20.05 -16.52 -31.44
CA GLY A 111 -19.87 -16.04 -32.81
C GLY A 111 -18.56 -16.50 -33.46
N ALA A 112 -17.83 -17.42 -32.83
CA ALA A 112 -16.46 -17.78 -33.20
C ALA A 112 -16.36 -18.90 -34.25
N LEU A 113 -17.47 -19.50 -34.65
CA LEU A 113 -17.50 -20.54 -35.68
C LEU A 113 -17.94 -19.91 -37.01
N ASP A 114 -17.01 -19.84 -37.98
CA ASP A 114 -17.29 -19.32 -39.32
C ASP A 114 -17.72 -20.47 -40.24
N GLU A 115 -19.03 -20.53 -40.50
CA GLU A 115 -19.69 -21.53 -41.33
C GLU A 115 -19.15 -21.63 -42.77
N LYS A 116 -18.35 -20.66 -43.24
CA LYS A 116 -17.82 -20.62 -44.61
C LYS A 116 -16.32 -20.93 -44.73
N ALA A 117 -15.58 -20.97 -43.62
CA ALA A 117 -14.12 -21.09 -43.64
C ALA A 117 -13.59 -22.40 -43.01
N ASP A 118 -14.35 -23.02 -42.11
CA ASP A 118 -13.84 -24.10 -41.27
C ASP A 118 -14.12 -25.52 -41.82
N ALA A 119 -13.09 -26.37 -41.80
CA ALA A 119 -13.28 -27.81 -41.95
C ALA A 119 -14.06 -28.36 -40.74
N ALA A 120 -14.93 -29.36 -40.97
CA ALA A 120 -15.83 -29.96 -39.98
C ALA A 120 -15.24 -30.01 -38.57
N VAL A 121 -15.92 -29.34 -37.62
CA VAL A 121 -15.46 -29.14 -36.24
C VAL A 121 -16.28 -30.04 -35.33
N ALA A 122 -15.62 -30.89 -34.54
CA ALA A 122 -16.25 -31.69 -33.51
C ALA A 122 -16.22 -30.96 -32.16
N LEU A 123 -17.36 -30.91 -31.48
CA LEU A 123 -17.49 -30.45 -30.08
C LEU A 123 -17.51 -31.65 -29.15
N ILE A 124 -16.76 -31.57 -28.05
CA ILE A 124 -16.82 -32.56 -26.97
C ILE A 124 -17.02 -31.82 -25.66
N GLY A 125 -18.16 -32.07 -25.00
CA GLY A 125 -18.55 -31.41 -23.77
C GLY A 125 -18.80 -32.39 -22.65
N VAL A 126 -18.18 -32.17 -21.49
CA VAL A 126 -18.31 -33.00 -20.29
C VAL A 126 -18.78 -32.15 -19.10
N PRO A 127 -19.62 -32.69 -18.19
CA PRO A 127 -20.04 -31.97 -17.00
C PRO A 127 -18.89 -31.85 -15.99
N ILE A 128 -18.78 -30.69 -15.35
CA ILE A 128 -17.97 -30.45 -14.16
C ILE A 128 -18.85 -30.70 -12.93
N LYS A 129 -18.41 -31.59 -12.04
CA LYS A 129 -19.16 -32.01 -10.85
C LYS A 129 -18.35 -31.69 -9.59
N ALA A 130 -18.97 -31.04 -8.60
CA ALA A 130 -18.35 -30.70 -7.33
C ALA A 130 -19.30 -31.08 -6.19
N GLY A 131 -18.84 -31.87 -5.21
CA GLY A 131 -19.69 -32.33 -4.10
C GLY A 131 -20.90 -33.21 -4.48
N GLY A 132 -20.98 -33.68 -5.74
CA GLY A 132 -22.16 -34.35 -6.31
C GLY A 132 -23.04 -33.44 -7.18
N ASP A 133 -22.93 -32.12 -7.01
CA ASP A 133 -23.66 -31.13 -7.80
C ASP A 133 -23.02 -30.89 -9.17
N LYS A 134 -23.87 -30.61 -10.16
CA LYS A 134 -23.47 -30.25 -11.53
C LYS A 134 -23.22 -28.73 -11.55
N VAL A 135 -21.94 -28.32 -11.48
CA VAL A 135 -21.54 -26.91 -11.31
C VAL A 135 -21.13 -26.21 -12.60
N GLY A 136 -20.85 -26.96 -13.67
CA GLY A 136 -20.43 -26.40 -14.94
C GLY A 136 -20.24 -27.43 -16.05
N VAL A 137 -19.65 -26.98 -17.15
CA VAL A 137 -19.31 -27.78 -18.34
C VAL A 137 -17.90 -27.39 -18.78
N LEU A 138 -17.07 -28.41 -19.02
CA LEU A 138 -15.83 -28.28 -19.78
C LEU A 138 -16.15 -28.69 -21.22
N ALA A 139 -15.92 -27.80 -22.18
CA ALA A 139 -16.15 -28.06 -23.59
C ALA A 139 -14.89 -27.76 -24.41
N ILE A 140 -14.63 -28.58 -25.42
CA ILE A 140 -13.52 -28.40 -26.37
C ILE A 140 -14.01 -28.52 -27.81
N ASP A 141 -13.34 -27.83 -28.72
CA ASP A 141 -13.51 -27.97 -30.16
C ASP A 141 -12.24 -28.52 -30.81
N ARG A 142 -12.37 -29.52 -31.69
CA ARG A 142 -11.25 -30.03 -32.52
C ARG A 142 -11.69 -30.28 -33.96
N LEU A 143 -10.72 -30.33 -34.88
CA LEU A 143 -11.00 -30.70 -36.28
C LEU A 143 -11.40 -32.18 -36.37
N ALA A 144 -12.46 -32.48 -37.10
CA ALA A 144 -13.03 -33.83 -37.21
C ALA A 144 -12.29 -34.73 -38.22
N ARG A 145 -11.46 -34.15 -39.12
CA ARG A 145 -10.82 -34.88 -40.22
C ARG A 145 -9.44 -35.46 -39.92
N GLU A 146 -8.81 -35.10 -38.80
CA GLU A 146 -7.48 -35.60 -38.47
C GLU A 146 -7.53 -36.66 -37.34
N HIS A 147 -7.00 -37.83 -37.69
CA HIS A 147 -6.77 -39.01 -36.84
C HIS A 147 -8.00 -39.87 -36.49
N GLY A 148 -7.81 -41.20 -36.60
CA GLY A 148 -8.73 -42.23 -36.10
C GLY A 148 -8.75 -42.34 -34.57
N ARG A 149 -8.94 -41.22 -33.87
CA ARG A 149 -9.18 -41.17 -32.42
C ARG A 149 -10.68 -41.39 -32.18
N GLY A 150 -11.02 -42.43 -31.43
CA GLY A 150 -12.38 -42.60 -30.93
C GLY A 150 -12.74 -41.49 -29.96
N PHE A 151 -13.93 -40.89 -30.11
CA PHE A 151 -14.41 -39.85 -29.21
C PHE A 151 -14.53 -40.33 -27.74
N ASP A 152 -14.63 -41.64 -27.52
CA ASP A 152 -14.63 -42.25 -26.18
C ASP A 152 -13.35 -41.95 -25.38
N ASP A 153 -12.19 -41.85 -26.05
CA ASP A 153 -10.93 -41.51 -25.38
C ASP A 153 -10.90 -40.05 -24.94
N ASP A 154 -11.35 -39.14 -25.82
CA ASP A 154 -11.53 -37.72 -25.48
C ASP A 154 -12.49 -37.57 -24.30
N VAL A 155 -13.65 -38.23 -24.34
CA VAL A 155 -14.67 -38.17 -23.28
C VAL A 155 -14.14 -38.72 -21.96
N ARG A 156 -13.42 -39.86 -21.97
CA ARG A 156 -12.77 -40.40 -20.77
C ARG A 156 -11.74 -39.44 -20.20
N PHE A 157 -10.86 -38.91 -21.05
CA PHE A 157 -9.81 -37.99 -20.64
C PHE A 157 -10.38 -36.69 -20.04
N LEU A 158 -11.27 -36.03 -20.77
CA LEU A 158 -11.91 -34.79 -20.33
C LEU A 158 -12.74 -34.99 -19.06
N SER A 159 -13.37 -36.16 -18.86
CA SER A 159 -14.09 -36.47 -17.62
C SER A 159 -13.17 -36.59 -16.40
N MET A 160 -11.92 -37.06 -16.58
CA MET A 160 -10.93 -37.01 -15.50
C MET A 160 -10.53 -35.56 -15.18
N VAL A 161 -10.31 -34.74 -16.22
CA VAL A 161 -9.97 -33.32 -16.05
C VAL A 161 -11.13 -32.54 -15.42
N SER A 162 -12.37 -32.76 -15.85
CA SER A 162 -13.55 -32.07 -15.30
C SER A 162 -13.82 -32.44 -13.83
N ASN A 163 -13.45 -33.65 -13.42
CA ASN A 163 -13.47 -34.05 -12.01
C ASN A 163 -12.41 -33.29 -11.18
N LEU A 164 -11.19 -33.11 -11.70
CA LEU A 164 -10.16 -32.30 -11.02
C LEU A 164 -10.55 -30.82 -10.91
N LEU A 165 -11.09 -30.23 -11.99
CA LEU A 165 -11.65 -28.87 -11.96
C LEU A 165 -12.79 -28.74 -10.93
N GLY A 166 -13.66 -29.74 -10.86
CA GLY A 166 -14.75 -29.81 -9.87
C GLY A 166 -14.26 -29.91 -8.43
N GLN A 167 -13.20 -30.67 -8.17
CA GLN A 167 -12.56 -30.76 -6.86
C GLN A 167 -11.93 -29.42 -6.44
N ALA A 168 -11.22 -28.73 -7.35
CA ALA A 168 -10.65 -27.40 -7.09
C ALA A 168 -11.74 -26.36 -6.75
N LEU A 169 -12.85 -26.37 -7.49
CA LEU A 169 -14.03 -25.55 -7.19
C LEU A 169 -14.62 -25.86 -5.81
N SER A 170 -14.75 -27.14 -5.46
CA SER A 170 -15.27 -27.55 -4.15
C SER A 170 -14.36 -27.08 -3.01
N LEU A 171 -13.04 -27.20 -3.17
CA LEU A 171 -12.07 -26.75 -2.17
C LEU A 171 -12.12 -25.23 -1.98
N GLN A 172 -12.16 -24.47 -3.09
CA GLN A 172 -12.23 -23.00 -3.04
C GLN A 172 -13.54 -22.52 -2.41
N ARG A 173 -14.68 -23.18 -2.67
CA ARG A 173 -15.95 -22.90 -1.97
C ARG A 173 -15.84 -23.18 -0.48
N ASN A 174 -15.38 -24.36 -0.08
CA ASN A 174 -15.22 -24.73 1.33
C ASN A 174 -14.32 -23.73 2.09
N VAL A 175 -13.17 -23.35 1.53
CA VAL A 175 -12.26 -22.34 2.12
C VAL A 175 -12.91 -20.95 2.20
N THR A 176 -13.75 -20.58 1.22
CA THR A 176 -14.45 -19.30 1.22
C THR A 176 -15.58 -19.28 2.26
N GLU A 177 -16.35 -20.36 2.35
CA GLU A 177 -17.42 -20.55 3.34
C GLU A 177 -16.86 -20.65 4.76
N GLU A 178 -15.77 -21.40 4.97
CA GLU A 178 -15.09 -21.50 6.26
C GLU A 178 -14.53 -20.13 6.69
N ARG A 179 -13.91 -19.35 5.78
CA ARG A 179 -13.55 -17.96 6.05
C ARG A 179 -14.76 -17.09 6.40
N ALA A 180 -15.87 -17.22 5.68
CA ALA A 180 -17.09 -16.46 5.95
C ALA A 180 -17.70 -16.84 7.31
N GLN A 181 -17.67 -18.12 7.68
CA GLN A 181 -18.09 -18.63 8.98
C GLN A 181 -17.15 -18.17 10.10
N LEU A 182 -15.83 -18.22 9.93
CA LEU A 182 -14.86 -17.67 10.88
C LEU A 182 -15.05 -16.16 11.07
N VAL A 183 -15.33 -15.40 10.02
CA VAL A 183 -15.69 -13.97 10.10
C VAL A 183 -17.05 -13.78 10.80
N GLN A 184 -18.05 -14.64 10.57
CA GLN A 184 -19.32 -14.57 11.31
C GLN A 184 -19.18 -14.97 12.78
N VAL A 185 -18.38 -15.99 13.11
CA VAL A 185 -18.12 -16.43 14.49
C VAL A 185 -17.31 -15.36 15.22
N ALA A 186 -16.32 -14.74 14.57
CA ALA A 186 -15.64 -13.56 15.11
C ALA A 186 -16.65 -12.42 15.36
N ARG A 187 -17.54 -12.12 14.41
CA ARG A 187 -18.60 -11.10 14.59
C ARG A 187 -19.62 -11.44 15.68
N ARG A 188 -19.98 -12.71 15.89
CA ARG A 188 -20.92 -13.15 16.95
C ARG A 188 -20.25 -13.14 18.32
N THR A 189 -19.03 -13.66 18.42
CA THR A 189 -18.22 -13.63 19.66
C THR A 189 -17.93 -12.19 20.09
N SER A 190 -17.64 -11.29 19.16
CA SER A 190 -17.52 -9.84 19.42
C SER A 190 -18.87 -9.13 19.62
N GLY A 191 -19.99 -9.75 19.26
CA GLY A 191 -21.34 -9.18 19.34
C GLY A 191 -22.03 -9.43 20.68
N GLU A 192 -21.75 -10.57 21.32
CA GLU A 192 -22.43 -11.01 22.55
C GLU A 192 -21.71 -10.58 23.84
N ALA A 193 -20.43 -10.22 23.77
CA ALA A 193 -19.67 -9.65 24.88
C ALA A 193 -19.96 -8.15 25.10
N ARG A 194 -21.24 -7.74 25.24
CA ARG A 194 -21.63 -6.33 25.48
C ARG A 194 -21.50 -5.88 26.95
N GLY A 195 -20.30 -6.02 27.48
CA GLY A 195 -19.70 -4.96 28.30
C GLY A 195 -18.73 -4.21 27.40
N SER A 196 -18.78 -2.88 27.33
CA SER A 196 -17.79 -2.13 26.54
C SER A 196 -16.40 -2.39 27.11
N LEU A 197 -15.52 -3.01 26.33
CA LEU A 197 -14.13 -3.19 26.72
C LEU A 197 -13.50 -1.81 26.91
N SER A 198 -12.79 -1.63 28.01
CA SER A 198 -12.08 -0.40 28.36
C SER A 198 -10.64 -0.74 28.70
N LEU A 199 -9.70 -0.04 28.06
CA LEU A 199 -8.29 -0.07 28.42
C LEU A 199 -7.96 1.24 29.15
N ASP A 200 -7.17 1.16 30.21
CA ASP A 200 -6.84 2.33 31.01
C ASP A 200 -6.11 3.40 30.17
N ASN A 201 -6.61 4.63 30.23
CA ASN A 201 -6.13 5.78 29.45
C ASN A 201 -6.27 5.64 27.91
N VAL A 202 -7.11 4.72 27.40
CA VAL A 202 -7.46 4.65 25.97
C VAL A 202 -8.93 5.00 25.76
N VAL A 203 -9.19 5.93 24.83
CA VAL A 203 -10.56 6.32 24.46
C VAL A 203 -10.95 5.61 23.16
N GLY A 204 -11.99 4.78 23.24
CA GLY A 204 -12.58 4.10 22.08
C GLY A 204 -13.89 3.39 22.45
N LYS A 205 -14.95 3.65 21.68
CA LYS A 205 -16.30 3.07 21.77
C LYS A 205 -16.80 2.55 20.42
N SER A 206 -16.20 2.99 19.32
CA SER A 206 -16.46 2.48 17.97
C SER A 206 -16.22 0.97 17.89
N PRO A 207 -16.98 0.22 17.06
CA PRO A 207 -16.78 -1.23 16.91
C PRO A 207 -15.33 -1.59 16.53
N ARG A 208 -14.70 -0.79 15.66
CA ARG A 208 -13.30 -0.98 15.23
C ARG A 208 -12.30 -0.82 16.38
N MET A 209 -12.53 0.09 17.33
CA MET A 209 -11.67 0.17 18.52
C MET A 209 -11.95 -0.96 19.52
N GLN A 210 -13.18 -1.47 19.61
CA GLN A 210 -13.49 -2.63 20.44
C GLN A 210 -12.82 -3.91 19.92
N GLU A 211 -12.72 -4.08 18.59
CA GLU A 211 -11.90 -5.12 17.94
C GLU A 211 -10.42 -5.01 18.36
N VAL A 212 -9.82 -3.81 18.24
CA VAL A 212 -8.43 -3.55 18.70
C VAL A 212 -8.26 -3.83 20.20
N PHE A 213 -9.25 -3.51 21.04
CA PHE A 213 -9.18 -3.78 22.48
C PHE A 213 -9.23 -5.28 22.79
N ALA A 214 -10.03 -6.05 22.06
CA ALA A 214 -10.05 -7.51 22.18
C ALA A 214 -8.69 -8.12 21.77
N GLU A 215 -8.11 -7.69 20.65
CA GLU A 215 -6.77 -8.12 20.22
C GLU A 215 -5.69 -7.79 21.26
N VAL A 216 -5.73 -6.58 21.84
CA VAL A 216 -4.80 -6.18 22.91
C VAL A 216 -4.94 -7.07 24.13
N LEU A 217 -6.16 -7.33 24.61
CA LEU A 217 -6.41 -8.17 25.79
C LEU A 217 -6.04 -9.64 25.55
N GLN A 218 -6.21 -10.15 24.32
CA GLN A 218 -5.77 -11.49 23.93
C GLN A 218 -4.23 -11.58 23.82
N ALA A 219 -3.57 -10.55 23.27
CA ALA A 219 -2.13 -10.54 23.06
C ALA A 219 -1.32 -10.22 24.32
N ALA A 220 -1.86 -9.42 25.25
CA ALA A 220 -1.12 -8.89 26.40
C ALA A 220 -0.56 -9.97 27.35
N PRO A 221 -1.29 -11.05 27.71
CA PRO A 221 -0.74 -12.11 28.57
C PRO A 221 0.41 -12.91 27.92
N SER A 222 0.54 -12.87 26.59
CA SER A 222 1.53 -13.64 25.85
C SER A 222 2.91 -12.99 25.85
N ARG A 223 3.95 -13.83 25.79
CA ARG A 223 5.34 -13.41 25.53
C ARG A 223 5.62 -13.09 24.06
N ALA A 224 4.66 -13.28 23.17
CA ALA A 224 4.80 -13.00 21.74
C ALA A 224 5.13 -11.53 21.45
N THR A 225 5.86 -11.32 20.36
CA THR A 225 6.13 -10.01 19.77
C THR A 225 4.84 -9.43 19.18
N VAL A 226 4.56 -8.16 19.46
CA VAL A 226 3.39 -7.45 18.92
C VAL A 226 3.86 -6.37 17.93
N LEU A 227 3.22 -6.29 16.76
CA LEU A 227 3.45 -5.26 15.75
C LEU A 227 2.19 -4.40 15.60
N LEU A 228 2.27 -3.15 16.05
CA LEU A 228 1.21 -2.16 15.92
C LEU A 228 1.33 -1.43 14.58
N ARG A 229 0.31 -1.57 13.73
CA ARG A 229 0.25 -0.93 12.42
C ARG A 229 -0.79 0.18 12.39
N GLY A 230 -0.64 1.10 11.45
CA GLY A 230 -1.60 2.16 11.19
C GLY A 230 -0.94 3.53 11.09
N GLU A 231 -1.69 4.50 10.58
CA GLU A 231 -1.20 5.84 10.26
C GLU A 231 -0.55 6.57 11.45
N SER A 232 0.21 7.63 11.16
CA SER A 232 0.72 8.48 12.23
C SER A 232 -0.42 9.18 12.97
N GLY A 233 -0.25 9.40 14.28
CA GLY A 233 -1.26 10.03 15.12
C GLY A 233 -2.47 9.17 15.50
N THR A 234 -2.52 7.87 15.15
CA THR A 234 -3.63 6.97 15.50
C THR A 234 -3.66 6.51 16.97
N GLY A 235 -2.57 6.69 17.72
CA GLY A 235 -2.45 6.31 19.14
C GLY A 235 -1.61 5.05 19.42
N LYS A 236 -0.75 4.61 18.48
CA LYS A 236 0.11 3.41 18.61
C LYS A 236 0.86 3.33 19.95
N GLU A 237 1.46 4.43 20.42
CA GLU A 237 2.18 4.46 21.71
C GLU A 237 1.27 4.21 22.94
N VAL A 238 -0.01 4.60 22.88
CA VAL A 238 -0.98 4.36 23.96
C VAL A 238 -1.42 2.90 23.96
N ILE A 239 -1.66 2.32 22.78
CA ILE A 239 -1.94 0.88 22.63
C ILE A 239 -0.74 0.03 23.08
N ALA A 240 0.50 0.44 22.78
CA ALA A 240 1.70 -0.24 23.28
C ALA A 240 1.78 -0.25 24.82
N ARG A 241 1.39 0.85 25.47
CA ARG A 241 1.26 0.91 26.94
C ARG A 241 0.17 -0.02 27.46
N ALA A 242 -0.99 -0.10 26.82
CA ALA A 242 -2.04 -1.04 27.22
C ALA A 242 -1.59 -2.51 27.06
N VAL A 243 -0.94 -2.86 25.95
CA VAL A 243 -0.33 -4.19 25.71
C VAL A 243 0.65 -4.58 26.81
N HIS A 244 1.39 -3.62 27.37
CA HIS A 244 2.28 -3.83 28.52
C HIS A 244 1.51 -3.94 29.85
N PHE A 245 0.57 -3.02 30.12
CA PHE A 245 -0.17 -2.95 31.39
C PHE A 245 -1.09 -4.16 31.64
N HIS A 246 -1.65 -4.73 30.58
CA HIS A 246 -2.44 -5.98 30.65
C HIS A 246 -1.58 -7.25 30.56
N SER A 247 -0.25 -7.14 30.64
CA SER A 247 0.66 -8.29 30.57
C SER A 247 1.14 -8.78 31.92
N LEU A 248 1.75 -9.98 31.93
CA LEU A 248 2.47 -10.53 33.09
C LEU A 248 3.70 -9.69 33.51
N ARG A 249 4.03 -8.61 32.78
CA ARG A 249 5.17 -7.71 33.04
C ARG A 249 4.74 -6.28 33.40
N LYS A 250 3.47 -6.04 33.74
CA LYS A 250 2.91 -4.71 34.02
C LYS A 250 3.64 -3.90 35.09
N ASP A 251 4.29 -4.57 36.04
CA ASP A 251 5.02 -3.97 37.17
C ASP A 251 6.53 -3.81 36.86
N ALA A 252 6.98 -4.25 35.68
CA ALA A 252 8.36 -4.19 35.20
C ALA A 252 8.59 -3.00 34.23
N PRO A 253 9.84 -2.64 33.88
CA PRO A 253 10.09 -1.44 33.08
C PRO A 253 9.40 -1.45 31.70
N PHE A 254 8.71 -0.35 31.36
CA PHE A 254 8.29 -0.03 29.99
C PHE A 254 9.24 1.00 29.39
N VAL A 255 10.18 0.54 28.58
CA VAL A 255 11.15 1.41 27.89
C VAL A 255 10.65 1.70 26.50
N LYS A 256 10.73 2.96 26.06
CA LYS A 256 10.33 3.39 24.71
C LYS A 256 11.49 4.05 23.97
N LEU A 257 11.52 3.85 22.65
CA LEU A 257 12.39 4.54 21.72
C LEU A 257 11.67 4.74 20.38
N ASN A 258 11.90 5.88 19.72
CA ASN A 258 11.46 6.10 18.35
C ASN A 258 12.69 6.00 17.43
N CYS A 259 12.63 5.11 16.44
CA CYS A 259 13.76 4.79 15.58
C CYS A 259 14.04 5.88 14.53
N ALA A 260 13.00 6.54 14.02
CA ALA A 260 13.11 7.59 13.00
C ALA A 260 13.72 8.91 13.52
N ALA A 261 13.82 9.09 14.83
CA ALA A 261 14.34 10.31 15.47
C ALA A 261 15.87 10.37 15.61
N LEU A 262 16.61 9.30 15.26
CA LEU A 262 18.04 9.16 15.50
C LEU A 262 18.80 8.77 14.23
N SER A 263 20.07 9.20 14.11
CA SER A 263 20.99 8.61 13.13
C SER A 263 21.31 7.16 13.52
N GLU A 264 21.68 6.34 12.53
CA GLU A 264 22.02 4.92 12.72
C GLU A 264 23.01 4.67 13.89
N THR A 265 24.09 5.45 13.95
CA THR A 265 25.10 5.34 15.02
C THR A 265 24.56 5.70 16.42
N LEU A 266 23.65 6.68 16.50
CA LEU A 266 23.00 7.05 17.76
C LEU A 266 21.90 6.05 18.14
N LEU A 267 21.20 5.47 17.16
CA LEU A 267 20.20 4.43 17.36
C LEU A 267 20.83 3.16 17.94
N GLU A 268 21.97 2.72 17.40
CA GLU A 268 22.76 1.62 17.96
C GLU A 268 23.23 1.90 19.39
N SER A 269 23.81 3.09 19.61
CA SER A 269 24.31 3.52 20.91
C SER A 269 23.21 3.66 21.97
N GLU A 270 22.00 4.09 21.59
CA GLU A 270 20.85 4.13 22.50
C GLU A 270 20.24 2.73 22.74
N LEU A 271 20.15 1.85 21.73
CA LEU A 271 19.54 0.52 21.89
C LEU A 271 20.43 -0.49 22.60
N PHE A 272 21.68 -0.61 22.17
CA PHE A 272 22.64 -1.59 22.67
C PHE A 272 23.61 -1.00 23.69
N GLY A 273 23.69 0.33 23.83
CA GLY A 273 24.67 0.95 24.70
C GLY A 273 26.07 0.95 24.09
N HIS A 274 27.02 1.53 24.80
CA HIS A 274 28.40 1.63 24.35
C HIS A 274 29.40 1.49 25.49
N GLU A 275 30.56 0.95 25.15
CA GLU A 275 31.74 0.97 26.01
C GLU A 275 32.47 2.32 25.94
N LYS A 276 33.26 2.62 26.95
CA LYS A 276 34.10 3.83 26.98
C LYS A 276 35.07 3.82 25.79
N GLY A 277 35.07 4.90 25.01
CA GLY A 277 35.93 5.08 23.84
C GLY A 277 35.41 4.47 22.53
N ALA A 278 34.19 3.92 22.50
CA ALA A 278 33.62 3.29 21.31
C ALA A 278 33.45 4.22 20.09
N PHE A 279 33.31 5.53 20.31
CA PHE A 279 33.25 6.56 19.27
C PHE A 279 33.63 7.94 19.84
N THR A 280 33.81 8.96 18.99
CA THR A 280 34.10 10.34 19.39
C THR A 280 32.96 10.92 20.23
N GLY A 281 33.17 11.00 21.55
CA GLY A 281 32.18 11.44 22.53
C GLY A 281 31.78 10.37 23.56
N ALA A 282 32.21 9.12 23.40
CA ALA A 282 31.98 8.03 24.36
C ALA A 282 32.90 8.14 25.60
N ILE A 283 32.72 9.20 26.40
CA ILE A 283 33.57 9.54 27.57
C ILE A 283 33.43 8.50 28.71
N ALA A 284 32.26 7.85 28.81
CA ALA A 284 31.92 6.84 29.79
C ALA A 284 31.15 5.67 29.14
N GLU A 285 31.07 4.54 29.83
CA GLU A 285 30.17 3.44 29.50
C GLU A 285 28.70 3.88 29.67
N ARG A 286 27.81 3.45 28.78
CA ARG A 286 26.36 3.70 28.91
C ARG A 286 25.54 2.48 28.51
N LYS A 287 24.60 2.10 29.38
CA LYS A 287 23.65 1.00 29.16
C LYS A 287 22.63 1.33 28.07
N GLY A 288 22.35 0.36 27.19
CA GLY A 288 21.35 0.48 26.13
C GLY A 288 19.91 0.25 26.59
N ARG A 289 18.93 0.60 25.74
CA ARG A 289 17.50 0.38 26.02
C ARG A 289 17.15 -1.10 26.21
N PHE A 290 17.84 -2.04 25.56
CA PHE A 290 17.66 -3.47 25.81
C PHE A 290 18.07 -3.89 27.23
N GLU A 291 19.19 -3.35 27.74
CA GLU A 291 19.63 -3.54 29.14
C GLU A 291 18.62 -2.93 30.13
N LEU A 292 18.15 -1.71 29.85
CA LEU A 292 17.17 -1.01 30.70
C LEU A 292 15.78 -1.65 30.68
N ALA A 293 15.42 -2.37 29.62
CA ALA A 293 14.15 -3.08 29.47
C ALA A 293 14.19 -4.53 29.95
N HIS A 294 15.29 -4.98 30.58
CA HIS A 294 15.45 -6.35 31.04
C HIS A 294 14.31 -6.77 32.00
N SER A 295 13.74 -7.96 31.79
CA SER A 295 12.50 -8.47 32.42
C SER A 295 11.22 -7.64 32.17
N GLY A 296 11.32 -6.51 31.48
CA GLY A 296 10.23 -5.61 31.14
C GLY A 296 9.79 -5.70 29.68
N THR A 297 9.40 -4.56 29.12
CA THR A 297 8.94 -4.41 27.72
C THR A 297 9.68 -3.25 27.05
N LEU A 298 10.16 -3.48 25.82
CA LEU A 298 10.76 -2.45 24.97
C LEU A 298 9.81 -2.16 23.80
N PHE A 299 9.40 -0.90 23.70
CA PHE A 299 8.60 -0.35 22.61
C PHE A 299 9.48 0.38 21.61
N LEU A 300 9.41 -0.03 20.34
CA LEU A 300 10.16 0.52 19.21
C LEU A 300 9.21 1.11 18.18
N ASP A 301 9.13 2.43 18.14
CA ASP A 301 8.25 3.19 17.26
C ASP A 301 8.93 3.55 15.93
N GLU A 302 8.14 3.60 14.86
CA GLU A 302 8.55 3.75 13.47
C GLU A 302 9.69 2.79 13.05
N ILE A 303 9.47 1.49 13.30
CA ILE A 303 10.42 0.42 12.93
C ILE A 303 10.59 0.26 11.41
N GLY A 304 9.73 0.86 10.58
CA GLY A 304 9.84 0.83 9.13
C GLY A 304 10.95 1.73 8.56
N ASP A 305 11.52 2.63 9.37
CA ASP A 305 12.52 3.63 8.94
C ASP A 305 13.98 3.24 9.26
N ILE A 306 14.24 2.02 9.75
CA ILE A 306 15.60 1.56 10.12
C ILE A 306 16.45 1.09 8.92
N SER A 307 17.76 1.35 9.00
CA SER A 307 18.72 0.92 7.97
C SER A 307 18.80 -0.62 7.81
N PRO A 308 19.14 -1.15 6.63
CA PRO A 308 19.34 -2.59 6.43
C PRO A 308 20.40 -3.22 7.34
N ALA A 309 21.44 -2.47 7.71
CA ALA A 309 22.47 -2.93 8.64
C ALA A 309 21.92 -3.02 10.08
N PHE A 310 21.10 -2.05 10.49
CA PHE A 310 20.41 -2.09 11.78
C PHE A 310 19.39 -3.24 11.86
N GLN A 311 18.68 -3.53 10.76
CA GLN A 311 17.77 -4.67 10.66
C GLN A 311 18.49 -6.00 10.97
N ALA A 312 19.71 -6.19 10.46
CA ALA A 312 20.51 -7.39 10.73
C ALA A 312 20.92 -7.51 12.21
N LYS A 313 21.35 -6.41 12.85
CA LYS A 313 21.68 -6.39 14.28
C LYS A 313 20.46 -6.68 15.14
N LEU A 314 19.34 -6.01 14.87
CA LEU A 314 18.08 -6.23 15.60
C LEU A 314 17.59 -7.68 15.48
N LEU A 315 17.67 -8.28 14.29
CA LEU A 315 17.32 -9.68 14.07
C LEU A 315 18.12 -10.63 14.97
N ARG A 316 19.44 -10.42 15.08
CA ARG A 316 20.33 -11.22 15.94
C ARG A 316 19.87 -11.16 17.41
N VAL A 317 19.57 -9.96 17.93
CA VAL A 317 19.10 -9.80 19.32
C VAL A 317 17.73 -10.43 19.56
N ILE A 318 16.82 -10.40 18.58
CA ILE A 318 15.51 -11.07 18.66
C ILE A 318 15.68 -12.61 18.73
N GLN A 319 16.61 -13.16 17.96
CA GLN A 319 16.83 -14.61 17.86
C GLN A 319 17.64 -15.16 19.04
N GLU A 320 18.81 -14.58 19.32
CA GLU A 320 19.78 -15.08 20.30
C GLU A 320 19.46 -14.64 21.74
N ARG A 321 18.65 -13.57 21.90
CA ARG A 321 18.38 -12.88 23.18
C ARG A 321 19.63 -12.37 23.90
N GLU A 322 20.68 -12.13 23.14
CA GLU A 322 21.90 -11.47 23.57
C GLU A 322 22.35 -10.43 22.54
N PHE A 323 23.15 -9.48 23.01
CA PHE A 323 23.75 -8.45 22.17
C PHE A 323 25.11 -8.04 22.74
N GLU A 324 25.92 -7.39 21.91
CA GLU A 324 27.18 -6.77 22.29
C GLU A 324 27.00 -5.25 22.27
N ARG A 325 27.57 -4.54 23.25
CA ARG A 325 27.59 -3.06 23.25
C ARG A 325 28.44 -2.53 22.11
N VAL A 326 28.16 -1.33 21.63
CA VAL A 326 29.01 -0.68 20.61
C VAL A 326 30.43 -0.52 21.16
N GLY A 327 31.42 -1.07 20.46
CA GLY A 327 32.83 -1.11 20.86
C GLY A 327 33.20 -2.19 21.88
N GLY A 328 32.25 -2.99 22.37
CA GLY A 328 32.49 -4.12 23.27
C GLY A 328 32.41 -5.47 22.53
N THR A 329 33.00 -6.50 23.12
CA THR A 329 32.97 -7.90 22.62
C THR A 329 32.30 -8.88 23.58
N ARG A 330 31.76 -8.37 24.69
CA ARG A 330 31.09 -9.18 25.71
C ARG A 330 29.59 -9.32 25.38
N PRO A 331 29.06 -10.54 25.19
CA PRO A 331 27.63 -10.74 25.00
C PRO A 331 26.87 -10.50 26.32
N ILE A 332 25.72 -9.83 26.22
CA ILE A 332 24.83 -9.47 27.32
C ILE A 332 23.46 -10.11 27.05
N LYS A 333 23.08 -11.09 27.87
CA LYS A 333 21.77 -11.77 27.77
C LYS A 333 20.65 -10.92 28.37
N VAL A 334 19.54 -10.80 27.66
CA VAL A 334 18.37 -10.04 28.10
C VAL A 334 17.04 -10.74 27.85
N ASP A 335 16.11 -10.63 28.79
CA ASP A 335 14.74 -11.13 28.63
C ASP A 335 13.76 -9.95 28.45
N VAL A 336 13.58 -9.49 27.22
CA VAL A 336 12.76 -8.33 26.87
C VAL A 336 11.55 -8.77 26.05
N ARG A 337 10.35 -8.28 26.39
CA ARG A 337 9.18 -8.39 25.51
C ARG A 337 9.21 -7.24 24.52
N LEU A 338 9.04 -7.53 23.24
CA LEU A 338 9.13 -6.55 22.17
C LEU A 338 7.75 -6.15 21.66
N VAL A 339 7.52 -4.84 21.57
CA VAL A 339 6.38 -4.24 20.89
C VAL A 339 6.92 -3.27 19.85
N PHE A 340 6.55 -3.46 18.60
CA PHE A 340 6.95 -2.62 17.48
C PHE A 340 5.78 -1.77 17.03
N ALA A 341 6.06 -0.61 16.43
CA ALA A 341 5.06 0.19 15.74
C ALA A 341 5.61 0.73 14.41
N THR A 342 4.74 0.87 13.41
CA THR A 342 5.06 1.59 12.17
C THR A 342 3.81 2.15 11.48
N ASN A 343 3.99 3.20 10.69
CA ASN A 343 3.05 3.69 9.69
C ASN A 343 3.28 3.14 8.26
N ARG A 344 4.39 2.42 8.00
CA ARG A 344 4.75 1.90 6.67
C ARG A 344 4.10 0.55 6.39
N ASP A 345 3.87 0.29 5.11
CA ASP A 345 3.56 -1.04 4.57
C ASP A 345 4.88 -1.85 4.49
N LEU A 346 5.07 -2.75 5.46
CA LEU A 346 6.28 -3.56 5.54
C LEU A 346 6.32 -4.67 4.49
N GLU A 347 5.16 -5.21 4.09
CA GLU A 347 5.05 -6.19 3.02
C GLU A 347 5.52 -5.60 1.69
N LYS A 348 5.12 -4.36 1.39
CA LYS A 348 5.62 -3.61 0.25
C LYS A 348 7.12 -3.32 0.39
N ALA A 349 7.59 -2.87 1.55
CA ALA A 349 9.02 -2.63 1.80
C ALA A 349 9.87 -3.90 1.62
N VAL A 350 9.36 -5.07 2.01
CA VAL A 350 9.99 -6.38 1.76
C VAL A 350 10.01 -6.69 0.26
N SER A 351 8.91 -6.47 -0.47
CA SER A 351 8.86 -6.69 -1.93
C SER A 351 9.83 -5.80 -2.72
N MET A 352 10.16 -4.61 -2.18
CA MET A 352 11.11 -3.66 -2.77
C MET A 352 12.56 -3.86 -2.28
N GLY A 353 12.80 -4.80 -1.37
CA GLY A 353 14.13 -5.07 -0.79
C GLY A 353 14.62 -4.05 0.25
N GLU A 354 13.78 -3.10 0.65
CA GLU A 354 14.09 -2.08 1.68
C GLU A 354 14.04 -2.66 3.10
N PHE A 355 13.23 -3.70 3.32
CA PHE A 355 13.07 -4.37 4.60
C PHE A 355 13.31 -5.88 4.46
N ARG A 356 14.03 -6.50 5.40
CA ARG A 356 14.33 -7.94 5.33
C ARG A 356 13.12 -8.80 5.70
N ALA A 357 12.84 -9.79 4.85
CA ALA A 357 11.76 -10.76 5.07
C ALA A 357 11.93 -11.56 6.37
N ASP A 358 13.16 -11.94 6.73
CA ASP A 358 13.44 -12.73 7.95
C ASP A 358 13.16 -11.94 9.24
N LEU A 359 13.50 -10.65 9.30
CA LEU A 359 13.10 -9.75 10.37
C LEU A 359 11.59 -9.55 10.40
N TYR A 360 10.96 -9.33 9.24
CA TYR A 360 9.51 -9.16 9.13
C TYR A 360 8.74 -10.32 9.77
N TYR A 361 9.10 -11.58 9.45
CA TYR A 361 8.48 -12.77 10.05
C TYR A 361 8.78 -12.98 11.55
N ARG A 362 9.72 -12.23 12.14
CA ARG A 362 10.02 -12.28 13.59
C ARG A 362 9.41 -11.12 14.38
N ILE A 363 9.09 -10.00 13.73
CA ILE A 363 8.36 -8.90 14.37
C ILE A 363 6.83 -9.03 14.19
N ASN A 364 6.35 -9.52 13.06
CA ASN A 364 4.93 -9.67 12.78
C ASN A 364 4.37 -11.03 13.27
N VAL A 365 4.52 -11.31 14.56
CA VAL A 365 3.95 -12.53 15.19
C VAL A 365 2.49 -12.29 15.59
N VAL A 366 2.19 -11.14 16.20
CA VAL A 366 0.82 -10.67 16.45
C VAL A 366 0.72 -9.24 15.89
N GLY A 367 0.10 -9.11 14.72
CA GLY A 367 -0.18 -7.81 14.10
C GLY A 367 -1.51 -7.24 14.60
N ILE A 368 -1.50 -5.99 15.09
CA ILE A 368 -2.69 -5.25 15.52
C ILE A 368 -2.79 -3.99 14.66
N PHE A 369 -3.91 -3.80 13.95
CA PHE A 369 -4.10 -2.65 13.05
C PHE A 369 -4.96 -1.57 13.71
N LEU A 370 -4.39 -0.39 13.95
CA LEU A 370 -5.12 0.75 14.50
C LEU A 370 -5.84 1.51 13.37
N PRO A 371 -7.19 1.59 13.40
CA PRO A 371 -7.94 2.30 12.37
C PRO A 371 -7.67 3.81 12.42
N PRO A 372 -7.62 4.49 11.25
CA PRO A 372 -7.55 5.93 11.20
C PRO A 372 -8.84 6.56 11.73
N LEU A 373 -8.76 7.78 12.26
CA LEU A 373 -9.85 8.45 12.97
C LEU A 373 -11.12 8.61 12.12
N ARG A 374 -10.95 8.78 10.80
CA ARG A 374 -12.04 8.83 9.80
C ARG A 374 -12.88 7.56 9.68
N GLU A 375 -12.37 6.41 10.13
CA GLU A 375 -13.05 5.10 10.16
C GLU A 375 -13.68 4.76 11.52
N ARG A 376 -13.51 5.65 12.52
CA ARG A 376 -14.03 5.51 13.88
C ARG A 376 -14.57 6.85 14.41
N ARG A 377 -15.43 7.48 13.61
CA ARG A 377 -15.95 8.84 13.87
C ARG A 377 -16.76 8.92 15.17
N GLU A 378 -17.34 7.80 15.60
CA GLU A 378 -18.07 7.65 16.87
C GLU A 378 -17.19 7.94 18.09
N ASP A 379 -15.86 7.83 17.96
CA ASP A 379 -14.91 8.12 19.03
C ASP A 379 -14.60 9.61 19.18
N ILE A 380 -14.84 10.42 18.14
CA ILE A 380 -14.50 11.85 18.12
C ILE A 380 -15.17 12.61 19.29
N PRO A 381 -16.48 12.45 19.58
CA PRO A 381 -17.10 13.03 20.78
C PRO A 381 -16.41 12.70 22.10
N ALA A 382 -15.99 11.45 22.29
CA ALA A 382 -15.34 11.01 23.52
C ALA A 382 -13.91 11.55 23.63
N LEU A 383 -13.17 11.56 22.52
CA LEU A 383 -11.84 12.16 22.42
C LEU A 383 -11.89 13.68 22.68
N VAL A 384 -12.84 14.40 22.08
CA VAL A 384 -13.06 15.83 22.32
C VAL A 384 -13.32 16.12 23.80
N GLY A 385 -14.19 15.33 24.44
CA GLY A 385 -14.46 15.45 25.88
C GLY A 385 -13.22 15.20 26.74
N TYR A 386 -12.42 14.19 26.41
CA TYR A 386 -11.17 13.87 27.11
C TYR A 386 -10.13 15.02 27.00
N PHE A 387 -9.85 15.51 25.79
CA PHE A 387 -8.88 16.58 25.58
C PHE A 387 -9.32 17.92 26.22
N LEU A 388 -10.61 18.27 26.14
CA LEU A 388 -11.14 19.45 26.84
C LEU A 388 -11.08 19.31 28.36
N SER A 389 -11.38 18.13 28.90
CA SER A 389 -11.29 17.89 30.35
C SER A 389 -9.85 18.04 30.85
N ARG A 390 -8.87 17.56 30.06
CA ARG A 390 -7.44 17.73 30.34
C ARG A 390 -7.05 19.21 30.26
N PHE A 391 -7.35 19.89 29.15
CA PHE A 391 -7.07 21.32 28.98
C PHE A 391 -7.64 22.18 30.11
N ASN A 392 -8.91 21.95 30.48
CA ASN A 392 -9.58 22.67 31.57
C ASN A 392 -8.90 22.46 32.93
N LYS A 393 -8.46 21.22 33.22
CA LYS A 393 -7.71 20.90 34.44
C LYS A 393 -6.36 21.61 34.47
N ASP A 394 -5.62 21.53 33.37
CA ASP A 394 -4.25 22.05 33.28
C ASP A 394 -4.20 23.59 33.23
N ASN A 395 -5.26 24.24 32.75
CA ASN A 395 -5.37 25.71 32.63
C ASN A 395 -6.35 26.36 33.64
N ALA A 396 -6.92 25.59 34.57
CA ALA A 396 -7.96 26.02 35.51
C ALA A 396 -9.19 26.73 34.88
N ARG A 397 -9.56 26.35 33.64
CA ARG A 397 -10.73 26.90 32.91
C ARG A 397 -11.93 25.95 32.94
N ARG A 398 -13.08 26.41 32.44
CA ARG A 398 -14.34 25.63 32.34
C ARG A 398 -14.94 25.67 30.93
N VAL A 399 -14.08 25.60 29.91
CA VAL A 399 -14.47 25.67 28.50
C VAL A 399 -15.25 24.42 28.09
N LYS A 400 -16.42 24.61 27.47
CA LYS A 400 -17.29 23.56 26.91
C LYS A 400 -17.33 23.63 25.39
N MET A 401 -17.65 22.52 24.74
CA MET A 401 -17.93 22.45 23.30
C MET A 401 -19.44 22.58 23.05
N SER A 402 -19.85 23.33 22.04
CA SER A 402 -21.24 23.36 21.58
C SER A 402 -21.57 22.13 20.73
N PRO A 403 -22.86 21.70 20.65
CA PRO A 403 -23.26 20.57 19.80
C PRO A 403 -22.89 20.76 18.32
N GLU A 404 -23.04 21.99 17.80
CA GLU A 404 -22.77 22.33 16.39
C GLU A 404 -21.28 22.22 16.08
N ALA A 405 -20.42 22.64 17.01
CA ALA A 405 -18.98 22.45 16.91
C ALA A 405 -18.59 20.96 16.92
N LEU A 406 -19.25 20.15 17.73
CA LEU A 406 -18.98 18.72 17.82
C LEU A 406 -19.39 17.97 16.54
N ILE A 407 -20.53 18.33 15.94
CA ILE A 407 -20.97 17.82 14.63
C ILE A 407 -19.95 18.19 13.55
N LEU A 408 -19.46 19.43 13.54
CA LEU A 408 -18.42 19.88 12.61
C LEU A 408 -17.16 19.02 12.74
N LEU A 409 -16.65 18.81 13.96
CA LEU A 409 -15.44 17.99 14.20
C LEU A 409 -15.63 16.53 13.80
N THR A 410 -16.83 15.97 13.99
CA THR A 410 -17.15 14.58 13.63
C THR A 410 -17.15 14.35 12.11
N ASN A 411 -17.39 15.41 11.31
CA ASN A 411 -17.45 15.34 9.85
C ASN A 411 -16.11 15.61 9.15
N CYS A 412 -15.08 16.10 9.86
CA CYS A 412 -13.75 16.35 9.31
C CYS A 412 -12.98 15.05 8.96
N PHE A 413 -12.02 15.15 8.04
CA PHE A 413 -11.25 14.00 7.52
C PHE A 413 -10.11 13.52 8.44
N TRP A 414 -9.52 14.42 9.24
CA TRP A 414 -8.44 14.14 10.19
C TRP A 414 -7.26 13.30 9.65
N PRO A 415 -6.52 13.78 8.62
CA PRO A 415 -5.36 13.08 8.08
C PRO A 415 -4.21 12.90 9.10
N GLY A 416 -4.08 13.80 10.08
CA GLY A 416 -3.17 13.64 11.22
C GLY A 416 -3.79 12.90 12.41
N ASN A 417 -4.96 12.29 12.21
CA ASN A 417 -5.66 11.44 13.16
C ASN A 417 -5.87 12.10 14.55
N VAL A 418 -5.67 11.36 15.64
CA VAL A 418 -5.95 11.82 17.01
C VAL A 418 -5.01 12.95 17.44
N ARG A 419 -3.75 12.95 16.97
CA ARG A 419 -2.77 14.02 17.24
C ARG A 419 -3.22 15.36 16.64
N GLU A 420 -3.81 15.34 15.45
CA GLU A 420 -4.36 16.56 14.84
C GLU A 420 -5.61 17.06 15.56
N LEU A 421 -6.50 16.14 15.97
CA LEU A 421 -7.67 16.47 16.77
C LEU A 421 -7.29 17.12 18.11
N GLU A 422 -6.31 16.55 18.84
CA GLU A 422 -5.77 17.09 20.10
C GLU A 422 -5.27 18.53 19.90
N ASN A 423 -4.36 18.74 18.94
CA ASN A 423 -3.81 20.06 18.60
C ASN A 423 -4.90 21.07 18.19
N CYS A 424 -5.92 20.63 17.45
CA CYS A 424 -7.03 21.48 17.01
C CYS A 424 -7.89 21.95 18.20
N ILE A 425 -8.19 21.06 19.13
CA ILE A 425 -8.96 21.37 20.35
C ILE A 425 -8.15 22.30 21.25
N GLU A 426 -6.89 21.98 21.53
CA GLU A 426 -6.02 22.78 22.41
C GLU A 426 -5.84 24.21 21.88
N ARG A 427 -5.55 24.35 20.58
CA ARG A 427 -5.44 25.66 19.93
C ARG A 427 -6.74 26.46 20.03
N THR A 428 -7.88 25.83 19.73
CA THR A 428 -9.18 26.51 19.76
C THR A 428 -9.58 26.90 21.18
N ALA A 429 -9.34 26.04 22.18
CA ALA A 429 -9.62 26.33 23.59
C ALA A 429 -8.71 27.42 24.16
N THR A 430 -7.44 27.47 23.75
CA THR A 430 -6.48 28.53 24.10
C THR A 430 -6.92 29.88 23.53
N MET A 431 -7.29 29.93 22.24
CA MET A 431 -7.69 31.17 21.57
C MET A 431 -9.11 31.64 21.95
N ASN A 432 -9.95 30.77 22.54
CA ASN A 432 -11.30 31.13 22.92
C ASN A 432 -11.33 32.00 24.18
N LYS A 433 -11.85 33.23 24.05
CA LYS A 433 -12.04 34.17 25.16
C LYS A 433 -13.25 33.85 26.06
N GLY A 434 -14.18 33.00 25.61
CA GLY A 434 -15.35 32.58 26.39
C GLY A 434 -15.27 31.14 26.91
N ASP A 435 -16.30 30.73 27.65
CA ASP A 435 -16.44 29.38 28.21
C ASP A 435 -17.18 28.39 27.28
N LEU A 436 -17.56 28.81 26.07
CA LEU A 436 -18.20 27.98 25.07
C LEU A 436 -17.49 28.12 23.72
N ILE A 437 -17.01 27.00 23.17
CA ILE A 437 -16.48 26.90 21.82
C ILE A 437 -17.65 26.59 20.88
N ARG A 438 -17.85 27.43 19.86
CA ARG A 438 -18.83 27.26 18.78
C ARG A 438 -18.12 26.85 17.49
N SER A 439 -18.89 26.41 16.48
CA SER A 439 -18.36 26.06 15.15
C SER A 439 -17.52 27.19 14.53
N LEU A 440 -17.96 28.44 14.70
CA LEU A 440 -17.28 29.67 14.29
C LEU A 440 -15.89 29.87 14.92
N ASN A 441 -15.54 29.19 16.01
CA ASN A 441 -14.21 29.30 16.60
C ASN A 441 -13.15 28.45 15.86
N PHE A 442 -13.56 27.57 14.94
CA PHE A 442 -12.64 26.72 14.18
C PHE A 442 -12.22 27.37 12.85
N PRO A 443 -10.94 27.27 12.45
CA PRO A 443 -10.47 27.87 11.20
C PRO A 443 -11.16 27.33 9.93
N CYS A 444 -11.71 26.12 9.97
CA CYS A 444 -12.44 25.51 8.86
C CYS A 444 -13.80 26.13 8.57
N SER A 445 -14.43 26.86 9.49
CA SER A 445 -15.64 27.65 9.17
C SER A 445 -15.33 28.95 8.41
N HIS A 446 -14.06 29.21 8.12
CA HIS A 446 -13.55 30.44 7.50
C HIS A 446 -12.54 30.13 6.36
N ASP A 447 -12.55 28.90 5.82
CA ASP A 447 -11.59 28.37 4.84
C ASP A 447 -10.09 28.54 5.19
N ARG A 448 -9.77 28.71 6.48
CA ARG A 448 -8.41 28.81 7.02
C ARG A 448 -7.93 27.51 7.65
N CYS A 449 -8.46 26.38 7.19
CA CYS A 449 -8.12 25.07 7.71
C CYS A 449 -6.75 24.62 7.17
N LEU A 450 -5.71 24.69 8.01
CA LEU A 450 -4.35 24.26 7.65
C LEU A 450 -4.30 22.81 7.16
N THR A 451 -5.16 21.93 7.70
CA THR A 451 -5.37 20.56 7.23
C THR A 451 -5.64 20.49 5.72
N ARG A 452 -6.50 21.38 5.22
CA ARG A 452 -6.84 21.45 3.79
C ARG A 452 -5.62 21.90 2.98
N THR A 453 -4.93 22.94 3.41
CA THR A 453 -3.71 23.46 2.75
C THR A 453 -2.55 22.46 2.73
N LEU A 454 -2.45 21.55 3.70
CA LEU A 454 -1.38 20.56 3.80
C LEU A 454 -1.70 19.22 3.12
N HIS A 455 -2.97 18.93 2.83
CA HIS A 455 -3.41 17.62 2.33
C HIS A 455 -4.32 17.66 1.09
N GLU A 456 -4.78 18.82 0.63
CA GLU A 456 -5.10 18.95 -0.79
C GLU A 456 -3.77 18.86 -1.57
N PRO A 457 -3.58 17.87 -2.46
CA PRO A 457 -2.53 18.00 -3.47
C PRO A 457 -2.83 19.26 -4.29
N ALA A 458 -1.82 19.79 -4.99
CA ALA A 458 -2.02 20.83 -5.98
C ALA A 458 -2.80 20.28 -7.20
N SER A 459 -4.11 20.07 -7.03
CA SER A 459 -5.08 19.78 -8.10
C SER A 459 -5.59 21.05 -8.76
N LEU A 460 -5.15 22.22 -8.28
CA LEU A 460 -4.78 23.28 -9.19
C LEU A 460 -3.41 22.91 -9.78
N GLU A 461 -3.45 22.27 -10.95
CA GLU A 461 -2.55 22.71 -12.00
C GLU A 461 -2.79 24.22 -12.17
N THR A 462 -2.03 25.02 -11.43
CA THR A 462 -1.78 26.39 -11.84
C THR A 462 -1.02 26.26 -13.15
N GLN A 463 -1.77 26.20 -14.25
CA GLN A 463 -1.23 26.34 -15.58
C GLN A 463 -0.52 27.70 -15.58
N PHE A 464 0.80 27.65 -15.37
CA PHE A 464 1.70 28.70 -15.81
C PHE A 464 1.66 28.66 -17.33
N VAL A 465 0.57 29.21 -17.88
CA VAL A 465 0.53 29.66 -19.26
C VAL A 465 1.67 30.65 -19.37
N PRO A 466 2.71 30.39 -20.18
CA PRO A 466 3.72 31.39 -20.46
C PRO A 466 3.02 32.65 -20.94
N LEU A 467 3.52 33.82 -20.56
CA LEU A 467 3.00 35.07 -21.11
C LEU A 467 3.53 35.24 -22.54
N ASP A 468 3.11 34.34 -23.43
CA ASP A 468 3.44 34.38 -24.85
C ASP A 468 2.86 35.67 -25.43
N SER A 469 3.78 36.57 -25.77
CA SER A 469 3.69 37.47 -26.92
C SER A 469 2.30 38.07 -27.18
N VAL A 470 1.81 38.85 -26.20
CA VAL A 470 0.89 39.95 -26.53
C VAL A 470 1.68 40.97 -27.36
N VAL A 471 1.70 40.74 -28.68
CA VAL A 471 2.13 41.73 -29.67
C VAL A 471 1.15 42.88 -29.57
N ARG A 472 1.50 43.88 -28.76
CA ARG A 472 0.81 45.17 -28.77
C ARG A 472 1.21 45.89 -30.05
N GLU A 473 0.32 45.88 -31.04
CA GLU A 473 0.43 46.79 -32.18
C GLU A 473 0.56 48.23 -31.64
N ALA A 474 1.59 48.92 -32.12
CA ALA A 474 1.91 50.27 -31.65
C ALA A 474 1.00 51.30 -32.33
N PRO A 475 0.25 52.13 -31.58
CA PRO A 475 -0.39 53.32 -32.14
C PRO A 475 0.67 54.35 -32.52
N SER A 476 0.51 54.94 -33.69
CA SER A 476 1.51 55.80 -34.32
C SER A 476 1.46 57.27 -33.88
N ARG A 477 2.57 57.76 -33.31
CA ARG A 477 3.18 59.09 -33.58
C ARG A 477 2.38 60.36 -33.10
N PRO A 478 2.97 61.58 -33.12
CA PRO A 478 3.44 62.18 -31.87
C PRO A 478 2.91 63.60 -31.57
N VAL A 479 3.13 64.11 -30.36
CA VAL A 479 3.05 65.55 -30.05
C VAL A 479 4.20 65.98 -29.13
N GLU A 480 4.88 67.06 -29.53
CA GLU A 480 5.91 67.84 -28.84
C GLU A 480 5.49 69.33 -28.85
N PRO A 481 6.16 70.26 -28.14
CA PRO A 481 7.09 70.10 -27.01
C PRO A 481 6.44 70.73 -25.74
N PRO A 482 6.71 71.95 -25.21
CA PRO A 482 7.84 72.91 -25.31
C PRO A 482 8.70 73.04 -24.02
N ASN A 483 9.97 73.41 -24.22
CA ASN A 483 10.86 74.11 -23.26
C ASN A 483 10.86 75.62 -23.65
N PRO A 484 11.33 76.63 -22.86
CA PRO A 484 12.74 76.69 -22.37
C PRO A 484 13.06 77.60 -21.13
N VAL A 485 14.37 77.69 -20.79
CA VAL A 485 15.14 78.75 -20.03
C VAL A 485 14.75 79.15 -18.59
N ALA A 486 15.69 79.52 -17.68
CA ALA A 486 17.16 79.53 -17.69
C ALA A 486 17.78 79.60 -16.26
N ALA A 487 18.95 78.94 -16.12
CA ALA A 487 20.17 79.35 -15.41
C ALA A 487 20.13 80.04 -14.01
N GLY A 488 20.77 79.38 -13.03
CA GLY A 488 21.32 79.97 -11.81
C GLY A 488 22.28 78.97 -11.14
N ALA A 489 23.54 79.34 -10.91
CA ALA A 489 24.60 78.39 -10.54
C ALA A 489 25.01 78.45 -9.07
N THR A 490 25.25 77.29 -8.45
CA THR A 490 26.50 76.84 -7.78
C THR A 490 26.25 75.84 -6.64
N HIS A 491 27.12 74.83 -6.54
CA HIS A 491 27.30 73.83 -5.45
C HIS A 491 26.03 73.11 -4.92
N ASP A 492 25.90 71.79 -4.93
CA ASP A 492 26.89 70.75 -4.59
C ASP A 492 26.34 69.34 -4.96
N GLY A 493 27.14 68.28 -4.84
CA GLY A 493 26.61 66.90 -4.73
C GLY A 493 26.28 66.12 -6.02
N SER A 494 27.31 65.54 -6.65
CA SER A 494 27.32 64.24 -7.35
C SER A 494 26.17 63.83 -8.29
N ASN A 495 26.45 63.70 -9.60
CA ASN A 495 25.69 62.79 -10.46
C ASN A 495 26.53 62.18 -11.60
N HIS A 496 26.78 60.86 -11.51
CA HIS A 496 27.06 59.86 -12.57
C HIS A 496 28.24 60.10 -13.60
N PRO A 497 28.83 59.02 -14.15
CA PRO A 497 28.19 58.20 -15.18
C PRO A 497 28.14 56.67 -14.94
N VAL A 498 27.22 56.10 -15.70
CA VAL A 498 27.01 54.70 -16.09
C VAL A 498 28.28 54.00 -16.60
N ASN A 499 28.49 52.76 -16.18
CA ASN A 499 28.90 51.58 -16.98
C ASN A 499 27.89 50.48 -16.57
N ASP A 500 27.25 49.66 -17.41
CA ASP A 500 27.61 49.12 -18.72
C ASP A 500 28.96 48.40 -18.74
N ASP A 501 29.04 47.32 -17.97
CA ASP A 501 30.12 46.33 -17.97
C ASP A 501 29.55 44.94 -17.67
N MET A 502 28.85 44.36 -18.64
CA MET A 502 28.67 42.90 -18.72
C MET A 502 29.71 42.37 -19.72
N PRO A 503 30.83 41.78 -19.28
CA PRO A 503 31.93 41.45 -20.18
C PRO A 503 31.50 40.52 -21.32
N GLU A 504 31.98 40.78 -22.54
CA GLU A 504 31.58 39.97 -23.70
C GLU A 504 32.07 38.51 -23.58
N THR A 505 33.23 38.26 -22.94
CA THR A 505 33.81 36.92 -22.84
C THR A 505 33.26 36.10 -21.67
N GLU A 506 33.11 34.79 -21.90
CA GLU A 506 32.66 33.82 -20.87
C GLU A 506 33.61 33.80 -19.65
N ARG A 507 34.91 33.99 -19.88
CA ARG A 507 35.95 34.03 -18.84
C ARG A 507 35.76 35.22 -17.89
N ASP A 508 35.52 36.40 -18.44
CA ASP A 508 35.49 37.62 -17.64
C ASP A 508 34.17 37.74 -16.85
N ARG A 509 33.06 37.20 -17.38
CA ARG A 509 31.81 37.00 -16.60
C ARG A 509 31.99 36.07 -15.40
N LEU A 510 32.80 35.01 -15.54
CA LEU A 510 33.10 34.08 -14.44
C LEU A 510 33.95 34.76 -13.36
N VAL A 511 34.95 35.57 -13.74
CA VAL A 511 35.73 36.38 -12.79
C VAL A 511 34.85 37.40 -12.08
N TRP A 512 34.07 38.19 -12.83
CA TRP A 512 33.14 39.18 -12.27
C TRP A 512 32.17 38.56 -11.26
N ALA A 513 31.51 37.45 -11.62
CA ALA A 513 30.56 36.78 -10.73
C ALA A 513 31.22 36.19 -9.47
N MET A 514 32.47 35.72 -9.57
CA MET A 514 33.25 35.27 -8.43
C MET A 514 33.63 36.44 -7.51
N GLU A 515 34.04 37.57 -8.05
CA GLU A 515 34.36 38.78 -7.26
C GLU A 515 33.13 39.33 -6.53
N GLN A 516 32.00 39.51 -7.21
CA GLN A 516 30.73 39.94 -6.59
C GLN A 516 30.23 38.99 -5.49
N CYS A 517 30.65 37.72 -5.53
CA CYS A 517 30.25 36.70 -4.56
C CYS A 517 31.31 36.40 -3.49
N GLY A 518 32.40 37.17 -3.40
CA GLY A 518 33.49 36.93 -2.44
C GLY A 518 34.18 35.58 -2.65
N TRP A 519 34.36 35.18 -3.92
CA TRP A 519 34.95 33.92 -4.38
C TRP A 519 34.23 32.63 -3.93
N VAL A 520 32.99 32.75 -3.43
CA VAL A 520 32.15 31.60 -3.06
C VAL A 520 31.43 31.04 -4.29
N GLN A 521 31.97 29.96 -4.85
CA GLN A 521 31.45 29.27 -6.06
C GLN A 521 29.93 29.03 -6.03
N ALA A 522 29.37 28.58 -4.89
CA ALA A 522 27.94 28.29 -4.77
C ALA A 522 27.04 29.54 -4.83
N LYS A 523 27.55 30.73 -4.53
CA LYS A 523 26.85 32.01 -4.71
C LYS A 523 27.00 32.48 -6.16
N ALA A 524 28.21 32.44 -6.71
CA ALA A 524 28.47 32.82 -8.11
C ALA A 524 27.71 31.95 -9.11
N ALA A 525 27.53 30.65 -8.81
CA ALA A 525 26.69 29.73 -9.60
C ALA A 525 25.23 30.21 -9.67
N ARG A 526 24.65 30.66 -8.56
CA ARG A 526 23.29 31.23 -8.53
C ARG A 526 23.21 32.56 -9.28
N LEU A 527 24.22 33.42 -9.15
CA LEU A 527 24.29 34.71 -9.84
C LEU A 527 24.35 34.54 -11.37
N LEU A 528 25.04 33.50 -11.86
CA LEU A 528 25.13 33.14 -13.27
C LEU A 528 24.03 32.15 -13.72
N ASN A 529 23.08 31.79 -12.85
CA ASN A 529 22.01 30.82 -13.09
C ASN A 529 22.48 29.44 -13.64
N ILE A 530 23.61 28.95 -13.13
CA ILE A 530 24.20 27.63 -13.46
C ILE A 530 24.38 26.77 -12.20
N THR A 531 24.65 25.48 -12.37
CA THR A 531 24.89 24.59 -11.20
C THR A 531 26.28 24.80 -10.60
N PRO A 532 26.48 24.54 -9.28
CA PRO A 532 27.79 24.57 -8.64
C PRO A 532 28.83 23.63 -9.27
N ARG A 533 28.39 22.56 -9.96
CA ARG A 533 29.28 21.65 -10.69
C ARG A 533 29.75 22.24 -12.02
N GLN A 534 28.87 22.98 -12.72
CA GLN A 534 29.21 23.68 -13.95
C GLN A 534 30.17 24.85 -13.69
N ILE A 535 29.98 25.64 -12.63
CA ILE A 535 30.93 26.73 -12.33
C ILE A 535 32.32 26.20 -11.98
N GLY A 536 32.43 25.10 -11.23
CA GLY A 536 33.71 24.46 -10.93
C GLY A 536 34.45 24.00 -12.20
N TYR A 537 33.72 23.40 -13.14
CA TYR A 537 34.28 23.00 -14.44
C TYR A 537 34.67 24.21 -15.31
N ALA A 538 33.87 25.27 -15.32
CA ALA A 538 34.14 26.48 -16.09
C ALA A 538 35.38 27.24 -15.56
N LEU A 539 35.56 27.33 -14.24
CA LEU A 539 36.76 27.91 -13.63
C LEU A 539 38.04 27.12 -13.98
N GLN A 540 37.96 25.78 -14.03
CA GLN A 540 39.06 24.94 -14.51
C GLN A 540 39.32 25.14 -16.02
N LYS A 541 38.28 25.14 -16.86
CA LYS A 541 38.36 25.35 -18.31
C LYS A 541 39.07 26.68 -18.68
N TYR A 542 38.83 27.74 -17.91
CA TYR A 542 39.42 29.07 -18.13
C TYR A 542 40.63 29.40 -17.25
N ASN A 543 41.13 28.40 -16.51
CA ASN A 543 42.28 28.48 -15.60
C ASN A 543 42.20 29.66 -14.62
N ILE A 544 41.04 29.82 -13.97
CA ILE A 544 40.77 30.86 -12.97
C ILE A 544 40.99 30.28 -11.57
N GLU A 545 42.04 30.71 -10.88
CA GLU A 545 42.33 30.27 -9.51
C GLU A 545 41.34 30.87 -8.50
N VAL A 546 40.78 30.03 -7.63
CA VAL A 546 39.84 30.48 -6.60
C VAL A 546 40.59 31.03 -5.39
N ARG A 547 40.57 32.35 -5.22
CA ARG A 547 41.12 33.01 -4.05
C ARG A 547 40.28 32.67 -2.81
N LYS A 548 40.93 32.15 -1.76
CA LYS A 548 40.32 32.00 -0.43
C LYS A 548 40.73 33.22 0.41
N PHE A 549 39.72 33.92 0.92
CA PHE A 549 39.85 34.96 1.94
C PHE A 549 39.27 34.44 3.26
#